data_AF-A0A529LHI0-F1
#
_entry.id   AF-A0A529LHI0-F1
#
_cell.length_a   1.000
_cell.length_b   1.000
_cell.length_c   1.000
_cell.angle_alpha   90.00
_cell.angle_beta   90.00
_cell.angle_gamma   90.00
#
_symmetry.space_group_name_H-M   'P 1'
#
loop_
_entity.id
_entity.type
_entity.pdbx_description
1 polymer ?
#
loop_
_entity_poly.entity_id
_entity_poly.type
_entity_poly.pdbx_seq_one_letter_code
_entity_poly.pdbx_strand_id
1 'polypeptide(L)'
;LSPRGRVLCLGPDGDTLLAQTIQALAAGNAVLAVAPGAPAALSALTGKGLPLAAIDGRPDPVEARALRVDVVAFSGTSEAARIVRKVIADRSGPIVPLVTEVLNPAAYAHERAVCVDTTAAGGNASLLAGA
;
A
#
# COMPACT_ATOMS: atom_id res chain seq x y z
N LEU A 1 6.66 -10.60 6.83
CA LEU A 1 6.04 -9.35 6.33
C LEU A 1 4.53 -9.54 6.32
N SER A 2 3.76 -8.51 6.68
CA SER A 2 2.29 -8.51 6.59
C SER A 2 1.82 -7.33 5.71
N PRO A 3 0.65 -7.39 5.07
CA PRO A 3 0.13 -6.24 4.33
C PRO A 3 -0.03 -5.02 5.24
N ARG A 4 0.09 -3.82 4.66
CA ARG A 4 -0.21 -2.56 5.34
C ARG A 4 -1.72 -2.32 5.51
N GLY A 5 -2.54 -2.83 4.60
CA GLY A 5 -3.99 -2.73 4.67
C GLY A 5 -4.61 -2.23 3.37
N ARG A 6 -5.19 -1.03 3.39
CA ARG A 6 -5.89 -0.40 2.26
C ARG A 6 -4.98 0.59 1.55
N VAL A 7 -4.78 0.39 0.26
CA VAL A 7 -3.89 1.20 -0.59
C VAL A 7 -4.72 2.00 -1.59
N LEU A 8 -4.48 3.31 -1.64
CA LEU A 8 -5.01 4.19 -2.69
C LEU A 8 -3.94 4.38 -3.78
N CYS A 9 -4.18 3.85 -4.97
CA CYS A 9 -3.29 4.00 -6.13
C CYS A 9 -3.81 5.10 -7.05
N LEU A 10 -2.96 6.08 -7.38
CA LEU A 10 -3.36 7.29 -8.11
C LEU A 10 -2.71 7.42 -9.49
N GLY A 11 -1.69 6.60 -9.81
CA GLY A 11 -0.94 6.71 -11.07
C GLY A 11 -0.37 8.11 -11.30
N PRO A 12 0.22 8.40 -12.45
CA PRO A 12 -0.37 9.51 -13.21
C PRO A 12 -0.93 9.04 -14.56
N ASP A 13 -0.54 7.84 -14.97
CA ASP A 13 -0.91 7.14 -16.20
C ASP A 13 -1.26 5.67 -15.88
N GLY A 14 -1.75 4.96 -16.90
CA GLY A 14 -2.21 3.57 -16.77
C GLY A 14 -1.11 2.58 -16.40
N ASP A 15 0.10 2.75 -16.92
CA ASP A 15 1.21 1.82 -16.67
C ASP A 15 1.70 1.94 -15.22
N THR A 16 1.84 3.16 -14.74
CA THR A 16 2.20 3.44 -13.34
C THR A 16 1.09 2.98 -12.39
N LEU A 17 -0.17 3.22 -12.73
CA LEU A 17 -1.32 2.75 -11.94
C LEU A 17 -1.34 1.23 -11.85
N LEU A 18 -1.09 0.53 -12.96
CA LEU A 18 -1.00 -0.92 -13.01
C LEU A 18 0.15 -1.42 -12.14
N ALA A 19 1.34 -0.82 -12.24
CA ALA A 19 2.48 -1.18 -11.41
C ALA A 19 2.21 -1.00 -9.91
N GLN A 20 1.62 0.12 -9.50
CA GLN A 20 1.22 0.37 -8.11
C GLN A 20 0.20 -0.68 -7.62
N THR A 21 -0.82 -0.95 -8.43
CA THR A 21 -1.89 -1.90 -8.12
C THR A 21 -1.35 -3.32 -7.95
N ILE A 22 -0.50 -3.78 -8.87
CA ILE A 22 0.09 -5.13 -8.80
C ILE A 22 0.95 -5.29 -7.55
N GLN A 23 1.82 -4.32 -7.24
CA GLN A 23 2.69 -4.39 -6.06
C GLN A 23 1.88 -4.41 -4.76
N ALA A 24 0.85 -3.58 -4.66
CA ALA A 24 -0.03 -3.52 -3.50
C ALA A 24 -0.80 -4.84 -3.31
N LEU A 25 -1.42 -5.36 -4.37
CA LEU A 25 -2.16 -6.64 -4.33
C LEU A 25 -1.22 -7.81 -4.02
N ALA A 26 -0.03 -7.86 -4.62
CA ALA A 26 0.96 -8.90 -4.39
C ALA A 26 1.46 -8.93 -2.93
N ALA A 27 1.51 -7.78 -2.26
CA ALA A 27 1.81 -7.68 -0.84
C ALA A 27 0.60 -8.02 0.07
N GLY A 28 -0.56 -8.36 -0.49
CA GLY A 28 -1.76 -8.77 0.23
C GLY A 28 -2.69 -7.62 0.65
N ASN A 29 -2.52 -6.43 0.07
CA ASN A 29 -3.34 -5.26 0.39
C ASN A 29 -4.64 -5.24 -0.41
N ALA A 30 -5.66 -4.54 0.11
CA ALA A 30 -6.82 -4.13 -0.68
C ALA A 30 -6.52 -2.82 -1.42
N VAL A 31 -6.95 -2.68 -2.67
CA VAL A 31 -6.62 -1.54 -3.52
C VAL A 31 -7.87 -0.81 -3.98
N LEU A 32 -7.85 0.51 -3.81
CA LEU A 32 -8.70 1.45 -4.54
C LEU A 32 -7.82 2.19 -5.54
N ALA A 33 -8.02 1.95 -6.83
CA ALA A 33 -7.33 2.64 -7.91
C ALA A 33 -8.21 3.76 -8.47
N VAL A 34 -7.73 5.00 -8.43
CA VAL A 34 -8.47 6.17 -8.93
C VAL A 34 -7.58 6.97 -9.85
N ALA A 35 -7.80 6.84 -11.14
CA ALA A 35 -7.10 7.60 -12.17
C ALA A 35 -7.93 7.67 -13.47
N PRO A 36 -7.68 8.64 -14.35
CA PRO A 36 -8.29 8.65 -15.68
C PRO A 36 -7.99 7.34 -16.43
N GLY A 37 -9.04 6.66 -16.90
CA GLY A 37 -8.94 5.38 -17.60
C GLY A 37 -8.61 4.17 -16.71
N ALA A 38 -8.67 4.28 -15.38
CA ALA A 38 -8.31 3.20 -14.46
C ALA A 38 -9.01 1.86 -14.73
N PRO A 39 -10.34 1.79 -15.02
CA PRO A 39 -10.99 0.51 -15.31
C PRO A 39 -10.43 -0.19 -16.55
N ALA A 40 -10.03 0.56 -17.58
CA ALA A 40 -9.43 0.02 -18.79
C ALA A 40 -7.99 -0.46 -18.52
N ALA A 41 -7.17 0.37 -17.87
CA ALA A 41 -5.79 0.04 -17.52
C ALA A 41 -5.68 -1.19 -16.61
N LEU A 42 -6.67 -1.41 -15.75
CA LEU A 42 -6.70 -2.52 -14.79
C LEU A 42 -7.64 -3.67 -15.20
N SER A 43 -8.14 -3.66 -16.43
CA SER A 43 -9.09 -4.67 -16.94
C SER A 43 -8.59 -6.11 -16.82
N ALA A 44 -7.27 -6.31 -16.90
CA ALA A 44 -6.65 -7.61 -16.70
C ALA A 44 -6.70 -8.12 -15.24
N LEU A 45 -7.02 -7.26 -14.26
CA LEU A 45 -7.07 -7.57 -12.83
C LEU A 45 -8.50 -7.54 -12.28
N THR A 46 -9.37 -6.68 -12.81
CA THR A 46 -10.75 -6.54 -12.34
C THR A 46 -11.59 -7.80 -12.63
N GLY A 47 -12.59 -8.06 -11.78
CA GLY A 47 -13.49 -9.21 -11.93
C GLY A 47 -12.90 -10.59 -11.56
N LYS A 48 -11.66 -10.66 -11.07
CA LYS A 48 -10.96 -11.92 -10.74
C LYS A 48 -11.00 -12.31 -9.25
N GLY A 49 -11.90 -11.72 -8.47
CA GLY A 49 -11.97 -11.94 -7.01
C GLY A 49 -10.83 -11.30 -6.21
N LEU A 50 -10.00 -10.48 -6.85
CA LEU A 50 -8.99 -9.66 -6.17
C LEU A 50 -9.67 -8.53 -5.38
N PRO A 51 -9.12 -8.11 -4.23
CA PRO A 51 -9.63 -6.98 -3.46
C PRO A 51 -9.26 -5.64 -4.14
N LEU A 52 -9.82 -5.41 -5.32
CA LEU A 52 -9.55 -4.28 -6.21
C LEU A 52 -10.84 -3.60 -6.63
N ALA A 53 -10.93 -2.29 -6.40
CA ALA A 53 -11.89 -1.41 -7.04
C ALA A 53 -11.15 -0.38 -7.92
N ALA A 54 -11.65 -0.12 -9.13
CA ALA A 54 -11.09 0.85 -10.04
C ALA A 54 -12.16 1.91 -10.39
N ILE A 55 -11.81 3.18 -10.23
CA ILE A 55 -12.69 4.32 -10.51
C ILE A 55 -12.01 5.19 -11.57
N ASP A 56 -12.74 5.47 -12.65
CA ASP A 56 -12.31 6.44 -13.65
C ASP A 56 -12.49 7.86 -13.13
N GLY A 57 -11.39 8.61 -13.05
CA GLY A 57 -11.39 10.00 -12.64
C GLY A 57 -10.22 10.39 -11.77
N ARG A 58 -10.37 11.49 -11.03
CA ARG A 58 -9.39 11.95 -10.04
C ARG A 58 -10.13 12.11 -8.71
N PRO A 59 -9.55 11.66 -7.59
CA PRO A 59 -10.23 11.78 -6.32
C PRO A 59 -10.35 13.26 -5.94
N ASP A 60 -11.54 13.66 -5.51
CA ASP A 60 -11.73 14.97 -4.90
C ASP A 60 -10.91 15.05 -3.60
N PRO A 61 -10.23 16.18 -3.31
CA PRO A 61 -9.43 16.34 -2.10
C PRO A 61 -10.20 16.15 -0.78
N VAL A 62 -11.49 16.48 -0.72
CA VAL A 62 -12.35 16.29 0.48
C VAL A 62 -12.67 14.81 0.65
N GLU A 63 -13.07 14.13 -0.43
CA GLU A 63 -13.33 12.69 -0.41
C GLU A 63 -12.07 11.89 -0.06
N ALA A 64 -10.94 12.23 -0.68
CA ALA A 64 -9.63 11.61 -0.41
C ALA A 64 -9.22 11.74 1.06
N ARG A 65 -9.59 12.85 1.71
CA ARG A 65 -9.34 13.06 3.14
C ARG A 65 -10.19 12.18 4.04
N ALA A 66 -11.45 11.96 3.66
CA ALA A 66 -12.37 11.13 4.42
C ALA A 66 -12.08 9.62 4.30
N LEU A 67 -11.35 9.20 3.25
CA LEU A 67 -11.01 7.81 3.02
C LEU A 67 -10.08 7.25 4.11
N ARG A 68 -10.44 6.08 4.64
CA ARG A 68 -9.60 5.27 5.53
C ARG A 68 -8.66 4.39 4.71
N VAL A 69 -7.51 4.96 4.38
CA VAL A 69 -6.39 4.29 3.70
C VAL A 69 -5.19 4.19 4.65
N ASP A 70 -4.36 3.17 4.42
CA ASP A 70 -3.14 2.87 5.17
C ASP A 70 -1.88 3.20 4.35
N VAL A 71 -2.00 3.35 3.03
CA VAL A 71 -0.96 3.76 2.09
C VAL A 71 -1.57 4.55 0.94
N VAL A 72 -0.88 5.58 0.45
CA VAL A 72 -1.20 6.23 -0.83
C VAL A 72 -0.01 6.12 -1.77
N ALA A 73 -0.25 5.77 -3.03
CA ALA A 73 0.77 5.67 -4.06
C ALA A 73 0.50 6.66 -5.20
N PHE A 74 1.46 7.54 -5.47
CA PHE A 74 1.41 8.53 -6.56
C PHE A 74 2.82 8.83 -7.06
N SER A 75 3.13 8.43 -8.29
CA SER A 75 4.46 8.61 -8.91
C SER A 75 4.38 9.58 -10.09
N GLY A 76 3.89 10.79 -9.84
CA GLY A 76 3.81 11.88 -10.82
C GLY A 76 4.81 13.00 -10.57
N THR A 77 4.52 14.19 -11.10
CA THR A 77 5.41 15.36 -10.95
C THR A 77 5.52 15.82 -9.49
N SER A 78 6.61 16.51 -9.17
CA SER A 78 6.85 17.08 -7.84
C SER A 78 5.74 18.02 -7.37
N GLU A 79 5.16 18.79 -8.30
CA GLU A 79 4.05 19.71 -8.04
C GLU A 79 2.78 18.94 -7.66
N ALA A 80 2.42 17.91 -8.45
CA ALA A 80 1.25 17.09 -8.17
C ALA A 80 1.43 16.27 -6.88
N ALA A 81 2.63 15.73 -6.64
CA ALA A 81 2.95 15.02 -5.40
C ALA A 81 2.86 15.94 -4.17
N ARG A 82 3.19 17.24 -4.32
CA ARG A 82 2.99 18.23 -3.25
C ARG A 82 1.50 18.44 -2.93
N ILE A 83 0.63 18.43 -3.93
CA ILE A 83 -0.83 18.52 -3.73
C ILE A 83 -1.32 17.26 -2.99
N VAL A 84 -0.97 16.07 -3.47
CA VAL A 84 -1.34 14.80 -2.83
C VAL A 84 -0.85 14.75 -1.38
N ARG A 85 0.39 15.16 -1.12
CA ARG A 85 0.96 15.23 0.24
C ARG A 85 0.16 16.14 1.17
N LYS A 86 -0.27 17.32 0.70
CA LYS A 86 -1.10 18.25 1.51
C LYS A 86 -2.44 17.61 1.86
N VAL A 87 -3.11 16.99 0.88
CA VAL A 87 -4.40 16.32 1.09
C VAL A 87 -4.26 15.18 2.11
N ILE A 88 -3.22 14.36 2.01
CA ILE A 88 -2.96 13.26 2.94
C ILE A 88 -2.62 13.78 4.34
N ALA A 89 -1.84 14.86 4.45
CA ALA A 89 -1.43 15.43 5.73
C ALA A 89 -2.62 16.01 6.53
N ASP A 90 -3.65 16.48 5.83
CA ASP A 90 -4.87 17.02 6.44
C ASP A 90 -5.86 15.92 6.89
N ARG A 91 -5.52 14.64 6.73
CA ARG A 91 -6.34 13.52 7.20
C ARG A 91 -6.28 13.38 8.70
N SER A 92 -7.41 13.02 9.31
CA SER A 92 -7.44 12.56 10.69
C SER A 92 -6.91 11.12 10.80
N GLY A 93 -6.16 10.82 11.86
CA GLY A 93 -5.68 9.48 12.17
C GLY A 93 -4.18 9.31 11.99
N PRO A 94 -3.69 8.06 11.82
CA PRO A 94 -2.27 7.80 11.63
C PRO A 94 -1.70 8.48 10.38
N ILE A 95 -0.44 8.89 10.46
CA ILE A 95 0.33 9.33 9.29
C ILE A 95 0.51 8.12 8.38
N VAL A 96 0.08 8.25 7.12
CA VAL A 96 0.22 7.19 6.12
C VAL A 96 1.37 7.50 5.17
N PRO A 97 2.13 6.48 4.72
CA PRO A 97 3.15 6.66 3.71
C PRO A 97 2.54 7.12 2.37
N LEU A 98 3.24 8.05 1.73
CA LEU A 98 3.06 8.41 0.33
C LEU A 98 4.20 7.78 -0.48
N VAL A 99 3.91 6.72 -1.23
CA VAL A 99 4.87 6.04 -2.11
C VAL A 99 4.96 6.81 -3.41
N THR A 100 6.15 7.32 -3.73
CA THR A 100 6.39 8.19 -4.89
C THR A 100 7.17 7.51 -6.01
N GLU A 101 7.71 6.33 -5.72
CA GLU A 101 8.45 5.49 -6.65
C GLU A 101 7.48 4.65 -7.49
N VAL A 102 7.83 4.43 -8.76
CA VAL A 102 7.07 3.52 -9.64
C VAL A 102 7.13 2.08 -9.11
N LEU A 103 8.32 1.64 -8.68
CA LEU A 103 8.58 0.29 -8.19
C LEU A 103 9.25 0.33 -6.81
N ASN A 104 8.48 -0.03 -5.77
CA ASN A 104 8.98 -0.24 -4.41
C ASN A 104 8.05 -1.22 -3.67
N PRO A 105 8.18 -2.55 -3.91
CA PRO A 105 7.28 -3.54 -3.31
C PRO A 105 7.32 -3.56 -1.77
N ALA A 106 8.48 -3.27 -1.18
CA ALA A 106 8.66 -3.26 0.27
C ALA A 106 7.82 -2.17 0.95
N ALA A 107 7.54 -1.05 0.26
CA ALA A 107 6.70 0.02 0.78
C ALA A 107 5.25 -0.41 1.09
N TYR A 108 4.79 -1.53 0.52
CA TYR A 108 3.43 -2.04 0.71
C TYR A 108 3.30 -3.09 1.83
N ALA A 109 4.36 -3.35 2.59
CA ALA A 109 4.36 -4.31 3.69
C ALA A 109 4.82 -3.69 5.03
N HIS A 110 4.34 -4.26 6.13
CA HIS A 110 4.87 -4.05 7.47
C HIS A 110 5.96 -5.07 7.79
N GLU A 111 7.02 -4.55 8.39
CA GLU A 111 8.05 -5.33 9.06
C GLU A 111 7.56 -5.75 10.45
N ARG A 112 7.89 -6.98 10.86
CA ARG A 112 7.55 -7.51 12.18
C ARG A 112 8.75 -8.28 12.72
N ALA A 113 9.34 -7.78 13.79
CA ALA A 113 10.36 -8.49 14.56
C ALA A 113 9.70 -9.21 15.74
N VAL A 114 10.05 -10.48 15.94
CA VAL A 114 9.61 -11.27 17.09
C VAL A 114 10.86 -11.84 17.75
N CYS A 115 11.11 -11.45 18.98
CA CYS A 115 12.17 -12.01 19.81
C CYS A 115 11.52 -12.99 20.79
N VAL A 116 11.92 -14.25 20.73
CA VAL A 116 11.44 -15.29 21.65
C VAL A 116 12.60 -15.65 22.57
N ASP A 117 12.41 -15.44 23.86
CA ASP A 117 13.33 -15.95 24.88
C ASP A 117 13.12 -17.46 25.02
N THR A 118 14.00 -18.24 24.40
CA THR A 118 13.95 -19.70 24.45
C THR A 118 14.51 -20.29 25.73
N THR A 119 15.11 -19.48 26.62
CA THR A 119 15.63 -19.92 27.92
C THR A 119 14.74 -19.51 29.09
N ALA A 120 13.60 -18.85 28.83
CA ALA A 120 12.66 -18.39 29.85
C ALA A 120 12.17 -19.49 30.81
N ALA A 121 12.15 -20.76 30.38
CA ALA A 121 11.79 -21.91 31.23
C ALA A 121 12.95 -22.42 32.13
N GLY A 122 14.10 -21.76 32.14
CA GLY A 122 15.24 -22.08 33.02
C GLY A 122 16.32 -22.98 32.40
N GLY A 123 16.31 -23.18 31.09
CA GLY A 123 17.33 -23.98 30.39
C GLY A 123 17.27 -23.78 28.88
N ASN A 124 18.38 -24.04 28.19
CA ASN A 124 18.44 -24.00 26.73
C ASN A 124 18.42 -25.43 26.19
N ALA A 125 17.27 -25.86 25.67
CA ALA A 125 17.10 -27.21 25.13
C ALA A 125 18.10 -27.53 24.01
N SER A 126 18.45 -26.54 23.17
CA SER A 126 19.43 -26.72 22.09
C SER A 126 20.86 -26.95 22.63
N LEU A 127 21.21 -26.38 23.79
CA LEU A 127 22.49 -26.66 24.45
C LEU A 127 22.52 -28.05 25.11
N LEU A 128 21.37 -28.55 25.59
CA LEU A 128 21.28 -29.87 26.23
C LEU A 128 21.31 -31.03 25.22
N ALA A 129 20.77 -30.84 24.01
CA ALA A 129 20.74 -31.88 22.98
C ALA A 129 22.07 -32.09 22.24
N GLY A 130 23.04 -31.17 22.39
CA GLY A 130 24.38 -31.27 21.80
C GLY A 130 25.45 -31.84 22.73
N ALA A 131 25.06 -32.27 23.94
CA ALA A 131 25.94 -32.84 24.97
C ALA A 131 25.93 -34.37 24.95
#